data_AF-A0A8C1LZB5-F1
#
_entry.id   AF-A0A8C1LZB5-F1
#
_cell.length_a   1.000
_cell.length_b   1.000
_cell.length_c   1.000
_cell.angle_alpha   90.00
_cell.angle_beta   90.00
_cell.angle_gamma   90.00
#
_symmetry.space_group_name_H-M   'P 1'
#
loop_
_entity.id
_entity.type
_entity.pdbx_description
1 polymer ?
#
loop_
_entity_poly.entity_id
_entity_poly.type
_entity_poly.pdbx_seq_one_letter_code
_entity_poly.pdbx_strand_id
1 'polypeptide(L)'
;MASVSEQLLVALDELDADKLKRFKWHLKNHYGVSAADLEKADALDTVDLMMKRFGPEEAVKITVDILRKMNQNHVAEELEKKHKQGNRLK
;
A
#
# COMPACT_ATOMS: atom_id res chain seq x y z
N MET A 1 14.69 7.78 -9.48
CA MET A 1 13.83 7.87 -8.28
C MET A 1 12.63 7.00 -8.55
N ALA A 2 12.41 5.94 -7.78
CA ALA A 2 11.17 5.17 -7.93
C ALA A 2 9.99 6.06 -7.52
N SER A 3 8.92 6.04 -8.30
CA SER A 3 7.67 6.73 -7.95
C SER A 3 7.10 6.16 -6.66
N VAL A 4 6.32 6.95 -5.93
CA VAL A 4 5.59 6.45 -4.76
C VAL A 4 4.70 5.26 -5.14
N SER A 5 4.10 5.28 -6.32
CA SER A 5 3.33 4.14 -6.84
C SER A 5 4.18 2.87 -6.98
N GLU A 6 5.41 2.97 -7.49
CA GLU A 6 6.32 1.82 -7.60
C GLU A 6 6.76 1.30 -6.23
N GLN A 7 7.00 2.19 -5.26
CA GLN A 7 7.35 1.79 -3.88
C GLN A 7 6.22 1.00 -3.22
N LEU A 8 4.98 1.47 -3.40
CA LEU A 8 3.80 0.79 -2.90
C LEU A 8 3.62 -0.56 -3.61
N LEU A 9 3.76 -0.60 -4.94
CA LEU A 9 3.60 -1.82 -5.71
C LEU A 9 4.56 -2.92 -5.26
N VAL A 10 5.85 -2.59 -5.09
CA VAL A 10 6.85 -3.54 -4.59
C VAL A 10 6.47 -4.09 -3.20
N ALA A 11 5.96 -3.23 -2.31
CA ALA A 11 5.50 -3.67 -0.99
C ALA A 11 4.26 -4.59 -1.07
N LEU A 12 3.33 -4.33 -2.00
CA LEU A 12 2.17 -5.20 -2.22
C LEU A 12 2.54 -6.51 -2.92
N ASP A 13 3.54 -6.51 -3.81
CA ASP A 13 4.04 -7.72 -4.50
C ASP A 13 4.79 -8.67 -3.56
N GLU A 14 5.35 -8.18 -2.45
CA GLU A 14 5.89 -9.03 -1.38
C GLU A 14 4.80 -9.77 -0.60
N LEU A 15 3.54 -9.37 -0.75
CA LEU A 15 2.40 -10.04 -0.11
C LEU A 15 1.91 -11.20 -0.99
N ASP A 16 1.74 -12.37 -0.39
CA ASP A 16 1.01 -13.46 -1.03
C ASP A 16 -0.49 -13.11 -1.23
N ALA A 17 -1.17 -13.88 -2.06
CA ALA A 17 -2.57 -13.63 -2.41
C ALA A 17 -3.52 -13.55 -1.20
N ASP A 18 -3.27 -14.32 -0.14
CA ASP A 18 -4.09 -14.31 1.07
C ASP A 18 -3.84 -13.05 1.90
N LYS A 19 -2.57 -12.63 2.02
CA LYS A 19 -2.22 -11.35 2.65
C LYS A 19 -2.77 -10.18 1.85
N LEU A 20 -2.64 -10.17 0.53
CA LEU A 20 -3.20 -9.10 -0.32
C LEU A 20 -4.73 -9.01 -0.16
N LYS A 21 -5.43 -10.15 -0.05
CA LYS A 21 -6.86 -10.18 0.25
C LYS A 21 -7.19 -9.56 1.62
N ARG A 22 -6.40 -9.84 2.65
CA ARG A 22 -6.54 -9.21 3.98
C ARG A 22 -6.23 -7.71 3.94
N PHE A 23 -5.21 -7.30 3.17
CA PHE A 23 -4.87 -5.90 2.98
C PHE A 23 -6.04 -5.12 2.38
N LYS A 24 -6.63 -5.64 1.30
CA LYS A 24 -7.82 -5.06 0.66
C LYS A 24 -9.01 -5.02 1.62
N TRP A 25 -9.19 -6.04 2.45
CA TRP A 25 -10.23 -6.05 3.47
C TRP A 25 -10.05 -4.91 4.50
N HIS A 26 -8.82 -4.66 4.97
CA HIS A 26 -8.55 -3.51 5.83
C HIS A 26 -8.76 -2.18 5.11
N LEU A 27 -8.35 -2.08 3.85
CA LEU A 27 -8.55 -0.89 3.02
C LEU A 27 -10.03 -0.53 2.89
N LYS A 28 -10.87 -1.54 2.62
CA LYS A 28 -12.34 -1.41 2.58
C LYS A 28 -12.91 -0.96 3.92
N ASN A 29 -12.58 -1.64 5.02
CA ASN A 29 -13.24 -1.43 6.32
C ASN A 29 -12.80 -0.13 7.00
N HIS A 30 -11.54 0.26 6.88
CA HIS A 30 -11.00 1.43 7.59
C HIS A 30 -11.02 2.71 6.75
N TYR A 31 -10.98 2.60 5.42
CA TYR A 31 -10.83 3.77 4.54
C TYR A 31 -11.99 3.93 3.55
N GLY A 32 -13.03 3.10 3.68
CA GLY A 32 -14.27 3.21 2.91
C GLY A 32 -14.10 2.98 1.41
N VAL A 33 -13.10 2.17 1.04
CA VAL A 33 -12.89 1.77 -0.36
C VAL A 33 -13.97 0.77 -0.78
N SER A 34 -14.54 0.99 -1.96
CA SER A 34 -15.66 0.18 -2.45
C SER A 34 -15.22 -1.28 -2.57
N ALA A 35 -16.08 -2.18 -2.09
CA ALA A 35 -15.83 -3.62 -2.21
C ALA A 35 -15.75 -4.05 -3.68
N ALA A 36 -16.58 -3.45 -4.54
CA ALA A 36 -16.63 -3.77 -5.95
C ALA A 36 -15.32 -3.42 -6.66
N ASP A 37 -14.69 -2.31 -6.27
CA ASP A 37 -13.40 -1.88 -6.83
C ASP A 37 -12.26 -2.82 -6.40
N LEU A 38 -12.33 -3.36 -5.17
CA LEU A 38 -11.25 -4.18 -4.60
C LEU A 38 -11.38 -5.68 -4.85
N GLU A 39 -12.56 -6.18 -5.20
CA GLU A 39 -12.83 -7.62 -5.35
C GLU A 39 -12.03 -8.22 -6.52
N LYS A 40 -11.85 -7.45 -7.60
CA LYS A 40 -11.11 -7.86 -8.80
C LYS A 40 -9.79 -7.10 -9.01
N ALA A 41 -9.54 -6.05 -8.23
CA ALA A 41 -8.29 -5.30 -8.31
C ALA A 41 -7.10 -6.24 -8.12
N ASP A 42 -6.03 -6.08 -8.87
CA ASP A 42 -4.73 -6.67 -8.55
C ASP A 42 -3.94 -5.73 -7.61
N ALA A 43 -2.64 -6.02 -7.38
CA ALA A 43 -1.79 -5.15 -6.57
C ALA A 43 -1.66 -3.75 -7.20
N LEU A 44 -1.58 -3.67 -8.52
CA LEU A 44 -1.40 -2.45 -9.30
C LEU A 44 -2.66 -1.58 -9.23
N ASP A 45 -3.83 -2.16 -9.47
CA ASP A 45 -5.12 -1.50 -9.32
C ASP A 45 -5.33 -0.98 -7.90
N THR A 46 -4.89 -1.74 -6.90
CA THR A 46 -4.99 -1.33 -5.49
C THR A 46 -4.11 -0.10 -5.23
N VAL A 47 -2.88 -0.08 -5.74
CA VAL A 47 -1.97 1.07 -5.62
C VAL A 47 -2.56 2.30 -6.32
N ASP A 48 -3.02 2.16 -7.56
CA ASP A 48 -3.60 3.27 -8.31
C ASP A 48 -4.83 3.84 -7.62
N LEU A 49 -5.68 2.99 -7.06
CA LEU A 49 -6.84 3.41 -6.29
C LEU A 49 -6.45 4.19 -5.03
N MET A 50 -5.41 3.74 -4.31
CA MET A 50 -4.89 4.45 -3.14
C MET A 50 -4.28 5.79 -3.51
N MET A 51 -3.48 5.84 -4.58
CA MET A 51 -2.87 7.06 -5.10
C MET A 51 -3.93 8.07 -5.54
N LYS A 52 -4.97 7.62 -6.24
CA LYS A 52 -6.06 8.46 -6.73
C LYS A 52 -6.92 9.01 -5.58
N ARG A 53 -7.14 8.22 -4.53
CA ARG A 53 -8.05 8.57 -3.45
C ARG A 53 -7.41 9.38 -2.32
N PHE A 54 -6.19 9.03 -1.94
CA PHE A 54 -5.51 9.61 -0.78
C PHE A 54 -4.31 10.48 -1.16
N GLY A 55 -3.75 10.29 -2.36
CA GLY A 55 -2.52 10.93 -2.79
C GLY A 55 -1.26 10.20 -2.29
N PRO A 56 -0.07 10.58 -2.80
CA PRO A 56 1.17 9.83 -2.59
C PRO A 56 1.58 9.69 -1.13
N GLU A 57 1.63 10.79 -0.37
CA GLU A 57 2.10 10.75 1.02
C GLU A 57 1.16 9.95 1.92
N GLU A 58 -0.15 10.11 1.71
CA GLU A 58 -1.16 9.46 2.55
C GLU A 58 -1.32 7.98 2.18
N ALA A 59 -1.21 7.63 0.89
CA ALA A 59 -1.19 6.24 0.45
C ALA A 59 -0.05 5.43 1.09
N VAL A 60 1.14 6.04 1.26
CA VAL A 60 2.27 5.39 1.97
C VAL A 60 1.93 5.15 3.43
N LYS A 61 1.44 6.16 4.15
CA LYS A 61 1.07 6.01 5.57
C LYS A 61 0.01 4.92 5.78
N ILE A 62 -1.03 4.92 4.94
CA ILE A 62 -2.11 3.92 4.99
C ILE A 62 -1.55 2.51 4.77
N THR A 63 -0.70 2.35 3.75
CA THR A 63 -0.09 1.05 3.44
C THR A 63 0.74 0.54 4.61
N VAL A 64 1.59 1.39 5.18
CA VAL A 64 2.43 1.05 6.34
C VAL A 64 1.58 0.66 7.56
N ASP A 65 0.51 1.40 7.85
CA ASP A 65 -0.38 1.10 8.97
C ASP A 65 -1.09 -0.25 8.81
N ILE A 66 -1.61 -0.55 7.61
CA ILE A 66 -2.26 -1.83 7.31
C ILE A 66 -1.25 -2.98 7.39
N LEU A 67 -0.05 -2.82 6.80
CA LEU A 67 1.00 -3.83 6.84
C LEU A 67 1.38 -4.17 8.29
N ARG A 68 1.51 -3.16 9.17
CA ARG A 68 1.76 -3.36 10.60
C ARG A 68 0.62 -4.10 11.30
N LYS A 69 -0.64 -3.75 11.01
CA LYS A 69 -1.83 -4.46 11.54
C LYS A 69 -1.87 -5.93 11.13
N MET A 70 -1.33 -6.26 9.97
CA MET A 70 -1.22 -7.63 9.46
C MET A 70 0.06 -8.36 9.91
N ASN A 71 0.84 -7.79 10.83
CA ASN A 71 2.15 -8.29 11.26
C ASN A 71 3.17 -8.42 10.11
N GLN A 72 2.99 -7.70 9.00
CA GLN A 72 3.98 -7.57 7.92
C GLN A 72 4.94 -6.41 8.20
N ASN A 73 5.51 -6.41 9.41
CA ASN A 73 6.36 -5.31 9.90
C ASN A 73 7.62 -5.12 9.04
N HIS A 74 8.17 -6.21 8.49
CA HIS A 74 9.34 -6.13 7.62
C HIS A 74 9.05 -5.33 6.34
N VAL A 75 7.96 -5.64 5.64
CA VAL A 75 7.51 -4.90 4.43
C VAL A 75 7.21 -3.45 4.77
N ALA A 76 6.58 -3.20 5.92
CA ALA A 76 6.25 -1.84 6.37
C ALA A 76 7.51 -0.99 6.60
N GLU A 77 8.53 -1.54 7.26
CA GLU A 77 9.80 -0.86 7.50
C GLU A 77 10.58 -0.61 6.20
N GLU A 78 10.62 -1.61 5.31
CA GLU A 78 11.22 -1.50 3.97
C GLU A 78 10.60 -0.33 3.20
N LEU A 79 9.27 -0.26 3.17
CA LEU A 79 8.52 0.80 2.50
C LEU A 79 8.82 2.18 3.10
N GLU A 80 8.79 2.32 4.43
CA GLU A 80 9.13 3.58 5.10
C GLU A 80 10.58 4.02 4.84
N LYS A 81 11.53 3.08 4.83
CA LYS A 81 12.94 3.36 4.54
C LYS A 81 13.10 3.87 3.11
N LYS A 82 12.50 3.17 2.12
CA LYS A 82 12.54 3.56 0.70
C LYS A 82 11.91 4.94 0.49
N HIS A 83 10.77 5.21 1.13
CA HIS A 83 10.10 6.50 1.04
C HIS A 83 10.92 7.64 1.67
N LYS A 84 11.47 7.44 2.87
CA LYS A 84 12.33 8.44 3.56
C LYS A 84 13.64 8.72 2.81
N GLN A 85 14.26 7.71 2.21
CA GLN A 85 15.48 7.90 1.41
C GLN A 85 15.20 8.70 0.13
N GLY A 86 14.05 8.50 -0.52
CA GLY A 86 13.63 9.30 -1.67
C GLY A 86 13.38 10.78 -1.34
N ASN A 87 12.90 11.08 -0.13
CA ASN A 87 12.67 12.46 0.32
C ASN A 87 13.94 13.17 0.82
N ARG A 88 14.99 12.42 1.21
CA ARG A 88 16.26 13.00 1.69
C ARG A 88 17.20 13.48 0.58
N LEU A 89 16.91 13.12 -0.66
CA LEU A 89 17.71 13.40 -1.84
C LEU A 89 17.08 14.48 -2.74
N LYS A 90 16.05 15.18 -2.26
CA LYS A 90 15.42 16.32 -2.92
C LYS A 90 15.82 17.63 -2.28
#